data_AF-A0AAV4T1Z5-F1
#
_entry.id   AF-A0AAV4T1Z5-F1
#
_cell.length_a   1.000
_cell.length_b   1.000
_cell.length_c   1.000
_cell.angle_alpha   90.00
_cell.angle_beta   90.00
_cell.angle_gamma   90.00
#
_symmetry.space_group_name_H-M   'P 1'
#
loop_
_entity.id
_entity.type
_entity.pdbx_description
1 polymer ?
#
loop_
_entity_poly.entity_id
_entity_poly.type
_entity_poly.pdbx_seq_one_letter_code
_entity_poly.pdbx_strand_id
1 'polypeptide(L)'
;FDCGMGEGVLISDQPVVLRSWNTLTIYRDRWDAWMQLNSGTQVQGRSKGLFSRITFRLSLYLGGSPNISLIADRTQVQTSFKGCLRHLAINRHVYDFRPQPRGDALEGSDIDECSADVCSKVTCLNGGQCVAASPDYGVCLCPLGFIGDKCESAMELIVPLFNGSSYLQYPGFGNTVLSFIELQIVFKPYRPNGVLFYNGYKMDGTGDFISLNLINGYLEFRFDLGTGAAVIRSEEPLPVGEWHSVFISRTGRDGILEVNDQPRWKALPRSFYSNVLASQYVHRRRS
;
A
#
# COMPACT_ATOMS: atom_id res chain seq x y z
N PHE A 1 -28.58 22.90 19.80
CA PHE A 1 -29.50 22.66 18.67
C PHE A 1 -30.59 23.73 18.67
N ASP A 2 -31.05 24.17 17.51
CA ASP A 2 -32.06 25.22 17.38
C ASP A 2 -33.18 24.75 16.44
N CYS A 3 -34.43 24.91 16.89
CA CYS A 3 -35.64 24.56 16.14
C CYS A 3 -36.34 25.78 15.52
N GLY A 4 -35.68 26.96 15.50
CA GLY A 4 -36.15 28.20 14.87
C GLY A 4 -36.61 29.29 15.84
N MET A 5 -36.54 29.06 17.16
CA MET A 5 -36.87 30.04 18.20
C MET A 5 -35.83 30.12 19.33
N GLY A 6 -34.60 29.68 19.03
CA GLY A 6 -33.46 29.83 19.89
C GLY A 6 -32.86 28.51 20.35
N GLU A 7 -31.57 28.59 20.69
CA GLU A 7 -30.76 27.43 20.98
C GLU A 7 -31.11 26.75 22.31
N GLY A 8 -31.10 25.41 22.27
CA GLY A 8 -30.91 24.55 23.41
C GLY A 8 -29.47 24.03 23.44
N VAL A 9 -28.82 24.12 24.59
CA VAL A 9 -27.43 23.68 24.80
C VAL A 9 -27.42 22.52 25.79
N LEU A 10 -26.69 21.46 25.45
CA LEU A 10 -26.41 20.33 26.33
C LEU A 10 -24.90 20.31 26.58
N ILE A 11 -24.49 20.17 27.85
CA ILE A 11 -23.09 20.10 28.25
C ILE A 11 -22.93 18.76 28.98
N SER A 12 -21.91 17.99 28.62
CA SER A 12 -21.62 16.72 29.30
C SER A 12 -21.29 16.97 30.77
N ASP A 13 -21.65 16.03 31.63
CA ASP A 13 -21.36 16.06 33.06
C ASP A 13 -19.86 15.92 33.37
N GLN A 14 -19.10 15.36 32.42
CA GLN A 14 -17.66 15.15 32.50
C GLN A 14 -16.96 15.68 31.25
N PRO A 15 -15.67 16.08 31.36
CA PRO A 15 -14.86 16.40 30.20
C PRO A 15 -14.53 15.14 29.38
N VAL A 16 -14.19 15.34 28.11
CA VAL A 16 -13.63 14.28 27.27
C VAL A 16 -12.26 13.83 27.77
N VAL A 17 -11.96 12.55 27.66
CA VAL A 17 -10.63 12.02 27.97
C VAL A 17 -9.72 12.26 26.77
N LEU A 18 -8.72 13.12 26.94
CA LEU A 18 -7.79 13.44 25.85
C LEU A 18 -6.95 12.22 25.45
N ARG A 19 -6.59 12.14 24.16
CA ARG A 19 -5.78 11.06 23.56
C ARG A 19 -6.36 9.65 23.75
N SER A 20 -7.65 9.56 24.05
CA SER A 20 -8.36 8.31 24.25
C SER A 20 -9.63 8.29 23.42
N TRP A 21 -10.09 7.09 23.06
CA TRP A 21 -11.39 6.95 22.42
C TRP A 21 -12.50 7.33 23.39
N ASN A 22 -13.33 8.28 22.99
CA ASN A 22 -14.56 8.65 23.69
C ASN A 22 -15.76 8.17 22.85
N THR A 23 -16.85 7.79 23.51
CA THR A 23 -18.12 7.42 22.86
C THR A 23 -19.16 8.47 23.18
N LEU A 24 -19.95 8.90 22.19
CA LEU A 24 -21.00 9.90 22.38
C LEU A 24 -22.30 9.38 21.79
N THR A 25 -23.35 9.33 22.59
CA THR A 25 -24.72 9.03 22.13
C THR A 25 -25.58 10.27 22.29
N ILE A 26 -26.29 10.64 21.22
CA ILE A 26 -27.23 11.76 21.22
C ILE A 26 -28.58 11.24 20.72
N TYR A 27 -29.63 11.56 21.46
CA TYR A 27 -31.02 11.27 21.09
C TYR A 27 -31.85 12.54 21.22
N ARG A 28 -32.82 12.75 20.32
CA ARG A 28 -33.71 13.92 20.35
C ARG A 28 -35.15 13.50 20.08
N ASP A 29 -36.07 13.98 20.91
CA ASP A 29 -37.52 13.90 20.69
C ASP A 29 -38.14 15.29 20.84
N ARG A 30 -38.77 15.78 19.76
CA ARG A 30 -39.33 17.13 19.69
C ARG A 30 -38.33 18.21 20.13
N TRP A 31 -38.67 19.00 21.14
CA TRP A 31 -37.82 20.06 21.68
C TRP A 31 -36.82 19.55 22.72
N ASP A 32 -36.91 18.27 23.14
CA ASP A 32 -36.01 17.67 24.13
C ASP A 32 -34.89 16.87 23.45
N ALA A 33 -33.70 16.92 24.03
CA ALA A 33 -32.58 16.10 23.64
C ALA A 33 -31.90 15.52 24.86
N TRP A 34 -31.24 14.39 24.67
CA TRP A 34 -30.41 13.73 25.65
C TRP A 34 -29.05 13.39 25.05
N MET A 35 -28.03 13.51 25.86
CA MET A 35 -26.65 13.21 25.49
C MET A 35 -26.00 12.39 26.59
N GLN A 36 -25.19 11.41 26.19
CA GLN A 36 -24.36 10.64 27.11
C GLN A 36 -22.94 10.55 26.55
N LEU A 37 -21.98 11.01 27.34
CA LEU A 37 -20.55 10.88 27.04
C LEU A 37 -19.99 9.68 27.79
N ASN A 38 -19.31 8.79 27.07
CA ASN A 38 -18.75 7.55 27.58
C ASN A 38 -19.81 6.75 28.37
N SER A 39 -19.44 6.23 29.54
CA SER A 39 -20.36 5.59 30.49
C SER A 39 -20.87 6.58 31.57
N GLY A 40 -20.81 7.88 31.29
CA GLY A 40 -21.24 8.94 32.21
C GLY A 40 -22.75 9.04 32.35
N THR A 41 -23.23 10.05 33.08
CA THR A 41 -24.67 10.26 33.24
C THR A 41 -25.29 10.87 31.98
N GLN A 42 -26.55 10.52 31.72
CA GLN A 42 -27.29 11.10 30.62
C GLN A 42 -27.75 12.51 31.00
N VAL A 43 -27.31 13.51 30.23
CA VAL A 43 -27.73 14.90 30.40
C VAL A 43 -28.89 15.22 29.47
N GLN A 44 -29.82 16.06 29.91
CA GLN A 44 -30.98 16.51 29.12
C GLN A 44 -30.87 18.01 28.83
N GLY A 45 -31.33 18.42 27.66
CA GLY A 45 -31.51 19.83 27.33
C GLY A 45 -32.68 20.04 26.38
N ARG A 46 -33.10 21.29 26.25
CA ARG A 46 -34.30 21.67 25.47
C ARG A 46 -34.03 22.91 24.62
N SER A 47 -34.50 22.92 23.37
CA SER A 47 -34.50 24.11 22.51
C SER A 47 -35.53 25.14 22.96
N LYS A 48 -35.25 26.42 22.75
CA LYS A 48 -36.17 27.51 23.14
C LYS A 48 -37.38 27.58 22.20
N GLY A 49 -38.50 28.09 22.73
CA GLY A 49 -39.74 28.31 21.99
C GLY A 49 -40.58 27.05 21.77
N LEU A 50 -41.56 27.16 20.88
CA LEU A 50 -42.60 26.15 20.61
C LEU A 50 -42.32 25.26 19.39
N PHE A 51 -41.33 25.60 18.56
CA PHE A 51 -41.02 24.83 17.37
C PHE A 51 -40.20 23.58 17.73
N SER A 52 -40.58 22.42 17.19
CA SER A 52 -39.97 21.12 17.50
C SER A 52 -39.29 20.46 16.30
N ARG A 53 -39.46 21.03 15.11
CA ARG A 53 -38.95 20.50 13.83
C ARG A 53 -37.69 21.26 13.42
N ILE A 54 -36.74 20.55 12.82
CA ILE A 54 -35.49 21.10 12.30
C ILE A 54 -35.37 20.68 10.84
N THR A 55 -34.94 21.59 9.98
CA THR A 55 -34.66 21.33 8.56
C THR A 55 -33.21 21.65 8.24
N PHE A 56 -32.50 20.72 7.61
CA PHE A 56 -31.13 20.90 7.15
C PHE A 56 -31.11 20.90 5.62
N ARG A 57 -30.47 21.91 5.02
CA ARG A 57 -30.35 22.05 3.54
C ARG A 57 -28.93 21.90 3.02
N LEU A 58 -27.93 22.05 3.89
CA LEU A 58 -26.53 21.92 3.55
C LEU A 58 -26.05 20.50 3.80
N SER A 59 -24.92 20.13 3.18
CA SER A 59 -24.21 18.89 3.48
C SER A 59 -23.82 18.82 4.96
N LEU A 60 -23.76 17.59 5.50
CA LEU A 60 -23.19 17.33 6.80
C LEU A 60 -21.66 17.45 6.72
N TYR A 61 -21.08 18.30 7.55
CA TYR A 61 -19.62 18.39 7.69
C TYR A 61 -19.18 17.73 8.99
N LEU A 62 -18.08 16.96 8.91
CA LEU A 62 -17.48 16.26 10.03
C LEU A 62 -16.07 16.83 10.28
N GLY A 63 -15.70 17.05 11.54
CA GLY A 63 -14.38 17.56 11.91
C GLY A 63 -14.17 19.08 11.71
N GLY A 64 -15.00 19.77 10.94
CA GLY A 64 -14.89 21.21 10.70
C GLY A 64 -15.87 21.69 9.64
N SER A 65 -15.57 22.81 8.99
CA SER A 65 -16.27 23.27 7.77
C SER A 65 -15.26 23.92 6.82
N PRO A 66 -15.60 24.08 5.52
CA PRO A 66 -14.70 24.74 4.55
C PRO A 66 -14.32 26.18 4.94
N ASN A 67 -15.15 26.84 5.75
CA ASN A 67 -14.85 28.15 6.34
C ASN A 67 -15.40 28.21 7.77
N ILE A 68 -14.52 27.92 8.74
CA ILE A 68 -14.87 27.85 10.16
C ILE A 68 -15.38 29.20 10.70
N SER A 69 -14.84 30.31 10.19
CA SER A 69 -15.22 31.66 10.61
C SER A 69 -16.70 31.97 10.32
N LEU A 70 -17.31 31.34 9.30
CA LEU A 70 -18.74 31.53 8.99
C LEU A 70 -19.68 30.84 9.99
N ILE A 71 -19.18 29.89 10.77
CA ILE A 71 -19.99 29.15 11.74
C ILE A 71 -19.58 29.41 13.20
N ALA A 72 -18.52 30.19 13.43
CA ALA A 72 -17.95 30.44 14.75
C ALA A 72 -18.98 31.00 15.76
N ASP A 73 -19.84 31.94 15.34
CA ASP A 73 -20.89 32.49 16.20
C ASP A 73 -21.92 31.43 16.64
N ARG A 74 -22.12 30.38 15.82
CA ARG A 74 -23.07 29.30 16.11
C ARG A 74 -22.44 28.16 16.90
N THR A 75 -21.15 27.89 16.69
CA THR A 75 -20.44 26.77 17.32
C THR A 75 -19.65 27.17 18.57
N GLN A 76 -19.50 28.47 18.82
CA GLN A 76 -18.70 29.03 19.91
C GLN A 76 -17.20 28.64 19.85
N VAL A 77 -16.73 28.18 18.69
CA VAL A 77 -15.33 27.78 18.46
C VAL A 77 -14.82 28.33 17.13
N GLN A 78 -13.54 28.75 17.11
CA GLN A 78 -12.89 29.32 15.92
C GLN A 78 -11.98 28.33 15.19
N THR A 79 -11.81 27.12 15.72
CA THR A 79 -10.91 26.10 15.17
C THR A 79 -11.68 24.82 14.85
N SER A 80 -11.24 24.13 13.80
CA SER A 80 -11.71 22.78 13.46
C SER A 80 -11.20 21.74 14.45
N PHE A 81 -11.91 20.62 14.54
CA PHE A 81 -11.52 19.48 15.38
C PHE A 81 -10.20 18.88 14.91
N LYS A 82 -9.30 18.61 15.86
CA LYS A 82 -8.04 17.91 15.63
C LYS A 82 -8.02 16.63 16.44
N GLY A 83 -8.19 15.50 15.77
CA GLY A 83 -8.21 14.18 16.40
C GLY A 83 -8.77 13.12 15.46
N CYS A 84 -9.03 11.94 16.01
CA CYS A 84 -9.54 10.81 15.25
C CYS A 84 -11.05 10.62 15.45
N LEU A 85 -11.75 10.22 14.40
CA LEU A 85 -13.16 9.84 14.43
C LEU A 85 -13.29 8.42 13.88
N ARG A 86 -14.15 7.63 14.51
CA ARG A 86 -14.54 6.29 14.04
C ARG A 86 -16.02 6.06 14.32
N HIS A 87 -16.65 5.21 13.52
CA HIS A 87 -18.01 4.73 13.75
C HIS A 87 -19.06 5.85 13.90
N LEU A 88 -19.27 6.64 12.83
CA LEU A 88 -20.39 7.59 12.77
C LEU A 88 -21.68 6.85 12.42
N ALA A 89 -22.67 6.87 13.31
CA ALA A 89 -23.99 6.32 13.05
C ALA A 89 -25.08 7.38 13.26
N ILE A 90 -25.93 7.59 12.24
CA ILE A 90 -27.08 8.51 12.32
C ILE A 90 -28.33 7.75 11.88
N ASN A 91 -29.36 7.71 12.74
CA ASN A 91 -30.64 7.08 12.44
C ASN A 91 -30.50 5.65 11.86
N ARG A 92 -29.61 4.83 12.44
CA ARG A 92 -29.24 3.45 12.04
C ARG A 92 -28.34 3.32 10.81
N HIS A 93 -28.09 4.39 10.05
CA HIS A 93 -27.09 4.35 8.99
C HIS A 93 -25.70 4.51 9.59
N VAL A 94 -24.83 3.52 9.39
CA VAL A 94 -23.41 3.61 9.75
C VAL A 94 -22.67 4.14 8.52
N TYR A 95 -22.08 5.32 8.67
CA TYR A 95 -21.41 6.01 7.57
C TYR A 95 -20.04 5.39 7.29
N ASP A 96 -19.79 5.06 6.03
CA ASP A 96 -18.47 4.68 5.53
C ASP A 96 -17.69 5.94 5.13
N PHE A 97 -16.59 6.24 5.84
CA PHE A 97 -15.80 7.45 5.59
C PHE A 97 -15.03 7.45 4.26
N ARG A 98 -15.01 6.34 3.51
CA ARG A 98 -14.37 6.29 2.19
C ARG A 98 -15.14 7.14 1.17
N PRO A 99 -14.46 7.70 0.15
CA PRO A 99 -15.13 8.46 -0.90
C PRO A 99 -16.04 7.57 -1.75
N GLN A 100 -17.10 8.17 -2.29
CA GLN A 100 -17.97 7.52 -3.26
C GLN A 100 -17.18 7.07 -4.52
N PRO A 101 -17.58 5.94 -5.16
CA PRO A 101 -18.75 5.11 -4.85
C PRO A 101 -18.48 3.99 -3.82
N ARG A 102 -17.27 3.92 -3.25
CA ARG A 102 -16.87 2.82 -2.34
C ARG A 102 -17.36 3.02 -0.91
N GLY A 103 -17.59 4.27 -0.50
CA GLY A 103 -18.20 4.63 0.78
C GLY A 103 -19.19 5.79 0.62
N ASP A 104 -19.45 6.52 1.69
CA ASP A 104 -20.51 7.54 1.76
C ASP A 104 -19.98 8.98 1.61
N ALA A 105 -18.67 9.22 1.72
CA ALA A 105 -18.11 10.56 1.69
C ALA A 105 -18.21 11.20 0.28
N LEU A 106 -18.77 12.41 0.22
CA LEU A 106 -18.94 13.18 -1.01
C LEU A 106 -17.67 13.95 -1.40
N GLU A 107 -17.02 14.57 -0.42
CA GLU A 107 -15.82 15.39 -0.57
C GLU A 107 -15.06 15.49 0.77
N GLY A 108 -13.79 15.88 0.74
CA GLY A 108 -12.94 16.05 1.91
C GLY A 108 -11.59 16.67 1.54
N SER A 109 -10.91 17.31 2.50
CA SER A 109 -9.60 17.91 2.31
C SER A 109 -8.73 17.70 3.54
N ASP A 110 -7.47 17.32 3.32
CA ASP A 110 -6.41 17.24 4.34
C ASP A 110 -6.74 16.27 5.50
N ILE A 111 -7.18 15.05 5.14
CA ILE A 111 -7.59 13.99 6.07
C ILE A 111 -6.61 12.83 5.96
N ASP A 112 -5.87 12.57 7.04
CA ASP A 112 -4.98 11.42 7.18
C ASP A 112 -5.66 10.24 7.90
N GLU A 113 -5.10 9.03 7.72
CA GLU A 113 -5.53 7.84 8.46
C GLU A 113 -5.12 7.90 9.94
N CYS A 114 -6.08 7.67 10.83
CA CYS A 114 -5.79 7.59 12.26
C CYS A 114 -5.11 6.26 12.61
N SER A 115 -3.78 6.28 12.73
CA SER A 115 -2.96 5.13 13.09
C SER A 115 -2.56 5.06 14.57
N ALA A 116 -3.10 5.96 15.40
CA ALA A 116 -2.53 6.35 16.69
C ALA A 116 -2.49 5.28 17.81
N ASP A 117 -3.08 4.09 17.64
CA ASP A 117 -3.17 3.09 18.73
C ASP A 117 -3.12 1.63 18.28
N VAL A 118 -2.72 1.36 17.03
CA VAL A 118 -2.65 -0.03 16.55
C VAL A 118 -1.38 -0.70 17.08
N CYS A 119 -0.22 -0.07 16.87
CA CYS A 119 1.07 -0.63 17.27
C CYS A 119 1.42 -0.44 18.76
N SER A 120 0.65 0.35 19.50
CA SER A 120 0.76 0.43 20.97
C SER A 120 0.30 -0.87 21.66
N LYS A 121 -0.62 -1.62 21.02
CA LYS A 121 -1.18 -2.89 21.53
C LYS A 121 -0.52 -4.13 20.94
N VAL A 122 0.29 -3.98 19.89
CA VAL A 122 0.98 -5.07 19.21
C VAL A 122 2.43 -5.11 19.69
N THR A 123 2.79 -6.16 20.41
CA THR A 123 4.17 -6.42 20.80
C THR A 123 4.82 -7.38 19.81
N CYS A 124 5.83 -6.88 19.09
CA CYS A 124 6.71 -7.70 18.27
C CYS A 124 7.96 -8.09 19.07
N LEU A 125 8.39 -9.35 18.96
CA LEU A 125 9.56 -9.90 19.64
C LEU A 125 10.80 -9.83 18.74
N ASN A 126 11.96 -10.11 19.34
CA ASN A 126 13.24 -10.25 18.64
C ASN A 126 13.64 -9.07 17.74
N GLY A 127 13.24 -7.85 18.13
CA GLY A 127 13.53 -6.63 17.39
C GLY A 127 12.58 -6.36 16.20
N GLY A 128 11.46 -7.08 16.10
CA GLY A 128 10.44 -6.83 15.09
C GLY A 128 9.79 -5.46 15.21
N GLN A 129 9.43 -4.90 14.06
CA GLN A 129 8.80 -3.58 13.96
C GLN A 129 7.31 -3.75 13.68
N CYS A 130 6.44 -3.19 14.52
CA CYS A 130 5.02 -3.12 14.21
C CYS A 130 4.76 -2.03 13.17
N VAL A 131 3.94 -2.36 12.17
CA VAL A 131 3.35 -1.41 11.22
C VAL A 131 1.83 -1.55 11.20
N ALA A 132 1.11 -0.44 11.06
CA ALA A 132 -0.34 -0.46 10.91
C ALA A 132 -0.68 -0.97 9.50
N ALA A 133 -1.25 -2.17 9.42
CA ALA A 133 -1.73 -2.73 8.16
C ALA A 133 -3.16 -2.24 7.83
N SER A 134 -3.92 -1.83 8.84
CA SER A 134 -5.21 -1.14 8.72
C SER A 134 -5.49 -0.29 9.98
N PRO A 135 -6.57 0.52 10.02
CA PRO A 135 -6.91 1.34 11.18
C PRO A 135 -7.09 0.58 12.50
N ASP A 136 -7.42 -0.71 12.45
CA ASP A 136 -7.65 -1.56 13.63
C ASP A 136 -6.67 -2.75 13.73
N TYR A 137 -5.75 -2.92 12.77
CA TYR A 137 -4.90 -4.13 12.70
C TYR A 137 -3.44 -3.80 12.38
N GLY A 138 -2.54 -4.28 13.24
CA GLY A 138 -1.10 -4.12 13.12
C GLY A 138 -0.42 -5.45 12.80
N VAL A 139 0.66 -5.39 12.04
CA VAL A 139 1.47 -6.56 11.66
C VAL A 139 2.91 -6.34 12.09
N CYS A 140 3.56 -7.39 12.58
CA CYS A 140 5.00 -7.36 12.86
C CYS A 140 5.81 -7.64 11.59
N LEU A 141 6.72 -6.74 11.26
CA LEU A 141 7.78 -6.97 10.30
C LEU A 141 8.94 -7.65 11.02
N CYS A 142 9.17 -8.92 10.70
CA CYS A 142 10.18 -9.72 11.39
C CYS A 142 11.57 -9.50 10.82
N PRO A 143 12.59 -9.31 11.69
CA PRO A 143 13.98 -9.25 11.25
C PRO A 143 14.42 -10.59 10.65
N LEU A 144 15.48 -10.55 9.86
CA LEU A 144 16.05 -11.74 9.24
C LEU A 144 16.42 -12.78 10.31
N GLY A 145 15.95 -14.03 10.13
CA GLY A 145 16.15 -15.13 11.08
C GLY A 145 15.01 -15.33 12.09
N PHE A 146 13.95 -14.53 12.04
CA PHE A 146 12.76 -14.69 12.90
C PHE A 146 11.47 -14.75 12.08
N ILE A 147 10.52 -15.56 12.54
CA ILE A 147 9.20 -15.76 11.94
C ILE A 147 8.10 -15.85 13.02
N GLY A 148 6.84 -15.91 12.57
CA GLY A 148 5.66 -15.92 13.42
C GLY A 148 4.96 -14.55 13.43
N ASP A 149 3.72 -14.51 13.87
CA ASP A 149 2.90 -13.29 13.85
C ASP A 149 3.49 -12.17 14.70
N LYS A 150 4.31 -12.53 15.71
CA LYS A 150 5.03 -11.61 16.58
C LYS A 150 6.54 -11.80 16.49
N CYS A 151 7.06 -12.47 15.47
CA CYS A 151 8.49 -12.74 15.30
C CYS A 151 9.10 -13.55 16.45
N GLU A 152 8.32 -14.40 17.09
CA GLU A 152 8.68 -15.16 18.29
C GLU A 152 9.58 -16.36 18.02
N SER A 153 9.54 -16.90 16.80
CA SER A 153 10.22 -18.15 16.46
C SER A 153 11.50 -17.88 15.68
N ALA A 154 12.63 -18.39 16.17
CA ALA A 154 13.88 -18.37 15.41
C ALA A 154 13.82 -19.37 14.24
N MET A 155 14.40 -19.01 13.10
CA MET A 155 14.46 -19.83 11.91
C MET A 155 15.84 -19.74 11.27
N GLU A 156 16.37 -20.89 10.85
CA GLU A 156 17.56 -20.95 10.02
C GLU A 156 17.19 -20.81 8.54
N LEU A 157 17.77 -19.81 7.88
CA LEU A 157 17.44 -19.48 6.50
C LEU A 157 18.28 -20.29 5.51
N ILE A 158 17.77 -21.44 5.07
CA ILE A 158 18.44 -22.31 4.09
C ILE A 158 17.83 -22.13 2.70
N VAL A 159 16.50 -22.15 2.58
CA VAL A 159 15.76 -21.93 1.32
C VAL A 159 14.67 -20.88 1.56
N PRO A 160 14.89 -19.61 1.17
CA PRO A 160 13.96 -18.53 1.47
C PRO A 160 12.65 -18.64 0.67
N LEU A 161 11.52 -18.41 1.35
CA LEU A 161 10.21 -18.22 0.74
C LEU A 161 9.85 -16.72 0.77
N PHE A 162 9.62 -16.13 -0.40
CA PHE A 162 9.26 -14.71 -0.53
C PHE A 162 7.76 -14.54 -0.75
N ASN A 163 7.14 -13.60 -0.03
CA ASN A 163 5.68 -13.37 -0.08
C ASN A 163 5.26 -12.22 -1.03
N GLY A 164 6.21 -11.61 -1.75
CA GLY A 164 5.98 -10.47 -2.65
C GLY A 164 6.26 -9.09 -2.03
N SER A 165 6.41 -9.00 -0.71
CA SER A 165 6.90 -7.81 0.00
C SER A 165 8.21 -8.06 0.76
N SER A 166 8.70 -9.31 0.76
CA SER A 166 9.99 -9.71 1.33
C SER A 166 11.16 -9.42 0.39
N TYR A 167 12.34 -9.15 0.95
CA TYR A 167 13.60 -9.06 0.22
C TYR A 167 14.78 -9.54 1.07
N LEU A 168 15.86 -9.97 0.42
CA LEU A 168 17.18 -10.17 1.04
C LEU A 168 18.16 -9.18 0.43
N GLN A 169 19.04 -8.61 1.27
CA GLN A 169 20.05 -7.66 0.83
C GLN A 169 21.44 -8.24 1.08
N TYR A 170 22.26 -8.20 0.04
CA TYR A 170 23.69 -8.51 0.10
C TYR A 170 24.48 -7.26 -0.32
N PRO A 171 25.78 -7.17 0.01
CA PRO A 171 26.66 -6.17 -0.59
C PRO A 171 26.52 -6.20 -2.12
N GLY A 172 26.43 -5.02 -2.73
CA GLY A 172 26.33 -4.91 -4.18
C GLY A 172 27.57 -5.44 -4.90
N PHE A 173 27.45 -5.64 -6.20
CA PHE A 173 28.52 -6.21 -7.03
C PHE A 173 29.78 -5.34 -7.10
N GLY A 174 29.69 -4.04 -6.79
CA GLY A 174 30.87 -3.16 -6.74
C GLY A 174 31.74 -3.23 -8.00
N ASN A 175 33.06 -3.28 -7.82
CA ASN A 175 34.01 -3.36 -8.94
C ASN A 175 34.24 -4.80 -9.47
N THR A 176 33.70 -5.83 -8.82
CA THR A 176 34.00 -7.23 -9.20
C THR A 176 33.25 -7.69 -10.44
N VAL A 177 32.29 -6.90 -10.92
CA VAL A 177 31.36 -7.29 -12.00
C VAL A 177 31.34 -6.26 -13.13
N LEU A 178 32.36 -5.39 -13.23
CA LEU A 178 32.41 -4.30 -14.22
C LEU A 178 32.29 -4.82 -15.66
N SER A 179 33.07 -5.83 -16.01
CA SER A 179 33.12 -6.37 -17.38
C SER A 179 32.53 -7.77 -17.51
N PHE A 180 32.33 -8.49 -16.40
CA PHE A 180 31.93 -9.89 -16.42
C PHE A 180 31.04 -10.26 -15.22
N ILE A 181 29.99 -11.05 -15.43
CA ILE A 181 29.23 -11.74 -14.37
C ILE A 181 28.89 -13.15 -14.81
N GLU A 182 28.89 -14.07 -13.86
CA GLU A 182 28.19 -15.35 -13.96
C GLU A 182 27.33 -15.53 -12.72
N LEU A 183 26.11 -16.02 -12.91
CA LEU A 183 25.20 -16.34 -11.81
C LEU A 183 24.44 -17.60 -12.16
N GLN A 184 24.38 -18.51 -11.20
CA GLN A 184 23.56 -19.70 -11.26
C GLN A 184 22.53 -19.65 -10.13
N ILE A 185 21.27 -19.93 -10.43
CA ILE A 185 20.19 -19.94 -9.44
C ILE A 185 19.20 -21.06 -9.75
N VAL A 186 18.69 -21.68 -8.68
CA VAL A 186 17.58 -22.62 -8.75
C VAL A 186 16.40 -22.01 -7.99
N PHE A 187 15.26 -21.86 -8.65
CA PHE A 187 14.09 -21.20 -8.05
C PHE A 187 12.77 -21.87 -8.45
N LYS A 188 11.73 -21.63 -7.66
CA LYS A 188 10.37 -22.17 -7.87
C LYS A 188 9.33 -21.04 -7.81
N PRO A 189 8.86 -20.51 -8.95
CA PRO A 189 7.94 -19.38 -8.95
C PRO A 189 6.50 -19.81 -8.66
N TYR A 190 5.80 -19.09 -7.78
CA TYR A 190 4.35 -19.29 -7.55
C TYR A 190 3.46 -18.25 -8.26
N ARG A 191 4.06 -17.26 -8.92
CA ARG A 191 3.37 -16.24 -9.72
C ARG A 191 4.14 -16.03 -11.03
N PRO A 192 3.47 -15.63 -12.12
CA PRO A 192 4.11 -15.40 -13.43
C PRO A 192 4.89 -14.08 -13.52
N ASN A 193 4.86 -13.25 -12.48
CA ASN A 193 5.53 -11.94 -12.46
C ASN A 193 6.30 -11.77 -11.14
N GLY A 194 7.52 -11.26 -11.23
CA GLY A 194 8.35 -10.95 -10.05
C GLY A 194 9.81 -10.67 -10.41
N VAL A 195 10.53 -9.99 -9.50
CA VAL A 195 11.98 -9.76 -9.63
C VAL A 195 12.71 -10.85 -8.84
N LEU A 196 13.68 -11.52 -9.45
CA LEU A 196 14.53 -12.51 -8.77
C LEU A 196 15.74 -11.84 -8.13
N PHE A 197 16.42 -10.95 -8.86
CA PHE A 197 17.43 -10.07 -8.30
C PHE A 197 17.51 -8.74 -9.06
N TYR A 198 17.99 -7.73 -8.37
CA TYR A 198 18.28 -6.41 -8.94
C TYR A 198 19.54 -5.84 -8.29
N ASN A 199 20.44 -5.29 -9.10
CA ASN A 199 21.52 -4.45 -8.62
C ASN A 199 21.66 -3.26 -9.57
N GLY A 200 21.70 -2.04 -9.02
CA GLY A 200 21.77 -0.81 -9.78
C GLY A 200 22.65 0.23 -9.10
N TYR A 201 23.05 1.26 -9.84
CA TYR A 201 23.92 2.32 -9.34
C TYR A 201 23.27 3.13 -8.21
N LYS A 202 21.97 3.42 -8.34
CA LYS A 202 21.17 4.12 -7.33
C LYS A 202 19.81 3.45 -7.15
N MET A 203 19.27 3.59 -5.93
CA MET A 203 17.93 3.08 -5.57
C MET A 203 16.79 3.89 -6.20
N ASP A 204 17.07 5.08 -6.74
CA ASP A 204 16.09 5.91 -7.46
C ASP A 204 15.82 5.42 -8.91
N GLY A 205 16.45 4.31 -9.30
CA GLY A 205 16.30 3.72 -10.64
C GLY A 205 17.14 4.39 -11.72
N THR A 206 18.01 5.35 -11.37
CA THR A 206 18.90 6.01 -12.33
C THR A 206 20.28 5.34 -12.40
N GLY A 207 20.85 5.32 -13.61
CA GLY A 207 22.17 4.75 -13.88
C GLY A 207 22.13 3.28 -14.32
N ASP A 208 23.32 2.68 -14.36
CA ASP A 208 23.51 1.30 -14.81
C ASP A 208 22.81 0.31 -13.86
N PHE A 209 22.30 -0.78 -14.43
CA PHE A 209 21.66 -1.85 -13.66
C PHE A 209 21.84 -3.21 -14.29
N ILE A 210 21.60 -4.24 -13.50
CA ILE A 210 21.47 -5.62 -13.90
C ILE A 210 20.35 -6.28 -13.11
N SER A 211 19.53 -7.10 -13.77
CA SER A 211 18.37 -7.74 -13.14
C SER A 211 17.96 -9.02 -13.85
N LEU A 212 17.32 -9.91 -13.08
CA LEU A 212 16.64 -11.10 -13.59
C LEU A 212 15.19 -11.06 -13.13
N ASN A 213 14.26 -11.17 -14.08
CA ASN A 213 12.85 -10.89 -13.86
C ASN A 213 11.99 -11.98 -14.49
N LEU A 214 10.88 -12.33 -13.85
CA LEU A 214 9.80 -13.08 -14.46
C LEU A 214 8.74 -12.08 -14.94
N ILE A 215 8.39 -12.14 -16.22
CA ILE A 215 7.40 -11.25 -16.86
C ILE A 215 6.43 -12.09 -17.70
N ASN A 216 5.18 -12.17 -17.26
CA ASN A 216 4.13 -12.98 -17.87
C ASN A 216 4.56 -14.46 -18.07
N GLY A 217 5.30 -15.01 -17.11
CA GLY A 217 5.83 -16.37 -17.12
C GLY A 217 7.18 -16.50 -17.81
N TYR A 218 7.67 -15.51 -18.54
CA TYR A 218 8.96 -15.59 -19.22
C TYR A 218 10.07 -15.02 -18.36
N LEU A 219 11.24 -15.64 -18.41
CA LEU A 219 12.41 -15.14 -17.71
C LEU A 219 13.14 -14.13 -18.59
N GLU A 220 13.45 -12.97 -18.03
CA GLU A 220 14.15 -11.88 -18.68
C GLU A 220 15.37 -11.45 -17.89
N PHE A 221 16.54 -11.63 -18.50
CA PHE A 221 17.80 -11.07 -18.05
C PHE A 221 18.00 -9.69 -18.71
N ARG A 222 18.11 -8.65 -17.88
CA ARG A 222 18.20 -7.25 -18.33
C ARG A 222 19.43 -6.58 -17.73
N PHE A 223 20.16 -5.81 -18.53
CA PHE A 223 21.26 -4.98 -18.05
C PHE A 223 21.45 -3.72 -18.90
N ASP A 224 21.85 -2.61 -18.27
CA ASP A 224 22.19 -1.35 -18.92
C ASP A 224 23.59 -0.91 -18.49
N LEU A 225 24.36 -0.40 -19.46
CA LEU A 225 25.74 0.07 -19.33
C LEU A 225 25.88 1.52 -19.84
N GLY A 226 24.79 2.29 -19.79
CA GLY A 226 24.75 3.72 -20.15
C GLY A 226 24.27 4.02 -21.57
N THR A 227 23.87 3.01 -22.36
CA THR A 227 23.38 3.20 -23.74
C THR A 227 21.96 2.66 -23.97
N GLY A 228 21.28 2.23 -22.91
CA GLY A 228 19.98 1.59 -22.95
C GLY A 228 20.06 0.09 -22.65
N ALA A 229 18.99 -0.44 -22.05
CA ALA A 229 18.96 -1.80 -21.55
C ALA A 229 18.97 -2.87 -22.67
N ALA A 230 19.90 -3.81 -22.57
CA ALA A 230 19.83 -5.09 -23.25
C ALA A 230 18.83 -6.01 -22.54
N VAL A 231 18.06 -6.79 -23.30
CA VAL A 231 17.07 -7.73 -22.78
C VAL A 231 17.24 -9.08 -23.47
N ILE A 232 17.47 -10.12 -22.69
CA ILE A 232 17.55 -11.53 -23.14
C ILE A 232 16.40 -12.27 -22.45
N ARG A 233 15.56 -12.94 -23.24
CA ARG A 233 14.32 -13.56 -22.76
C ARG A 233 14.33 -15.06 -23.05
N SER A 234 13.76 -15.87 -22.16
CA SER A 234 13.51 -17.29 -22.43
C SER A 234 12.58 -17.46 -23.64
N GLU A 235 12.80 -18.51 -24.42
CA GLU A 235 11.96 -18.80 -25.60
C GLU A 235 10.53 -19.16 -25.18
N GLU A 236 10.42 -20.00 -24.15
CA GLU A 236 9.15 -20.47 -23.59
C GLU A 236 8.90 -19.89 -22.20
N PRO A 237 7.62 -19.77 -21.78
CA PRO A 237 7.28 -19.42 -20.41
C PRO A 237 7.64 -20.56 -19.46
N LEU A 238 8.08 -20.21 -18.26
CA LEU A 238 8.39 -21.15 -17.20
C LEU A 238 7.12 -21.53 -16.43
N PRO A 239 6.81 -22.84 -16.29
CA PRO A 239 5.69 -23.31 -15.49
C PRO A 239 5.77 -22.83 -14.03
N VAL A 240 4.66 -22.29 -13.51
CA VAL A 240 4.59 -21.96 -12.08
C VAL A 240 4.47 -23.24 -11.24
N GLY A 241 5.06 -23.22 -10.04
CA GLY A 241 5.02 -24.36 -9.12
C GLY A 241 6.03 -25.46 -9.43
N GLU A 242 6.98 -25.23 -10.34
CA GLU A 242 8.07 -26.15 -10.68
C GLU A 242 9.45 -25.54 -10.40
N TRP A 243 10.45 -26.37 -10.15
CA TRP A 243 11.83 -25.91 -9.97
C TRP A 243 12.49 -25.65 -11.33
N HIS A 244 13.23 -24.55 -11.43
CA HIS A 244 13.98 -24.18 -12.63
C HIS A 244 15.43 -23.89 -12.30
N SER A 245 16.34 -24.44 -13.10
CA SER A 245 17.78 -24.14 -13.05
C SER A 245 18.08 -23.07 -14.09
N VAL A 246 18.73 -21.99 -13.67
CA VAL A 246 19.09 -20.87 -14.55
C VAL A 246 20.55 -20.56 -14.42
N PHE A 247 21.20 -20.40 -15.56
CA PHE A 247 22.52 -19.80 -15.66
C PHE A 247 22.45 -18.54 -16.52
N ILE A 248 23.01 -17.45 -16.01
CA ILE A 248 23.23 -16.22 -16.78
C ILE A 248 24.71 -15.89 -16.80
N SER A 249 25.16 -15.35 -17.92
CA SER A 249 26.45 -14.69 -17.97
C SER A 249 26.38 -13.41 -18.77
N ARG A 250 27.27 -12.47 -18.46
CA ARG A 250 27.46 -11.24 -19.22
C ARG A 250 28.94 -10.99 -19.36
N THR A 251 29.38 -10.66 -20.57
CA THR A 251 30.74 -10.18 -20.86
C THR A 251 30.62 -8.91 -21.68
N GLY A 252 30.91 -7.76 -21.09
CA GLY A 252 30.69 -6.46 -21.74
C GLY A 252 29.21 -6.29 -22.14
N ARG A 253 28.96 -6.10 -23.43
CA ARG A 253 27.60 -5.95 -23.99
C ARG A 253 26.93 -7.27 -24.36
N ASP A 254 27.66 -8.37 -24.32
CA ASP A 254 27.15 -9.69 -24.66
C ASP A 254 26.59 -10.35 -23.41
N GLY A 255 25.46 -11.04 -23.57
CA GLY A 255 24.84 -11.81 -22.49
C GLY A 255 24.36 -13.18 -22.95
N ILE A 256 24.25 -14.08 -21.98
CA ILE A 256 23.80 -15.46 -22.14
C ILE A 256 22.72 -15.72 -21.09
N LEU A 257 21.67 -16.42 -21.52
CA LEU A 257 20.63 -16.95 -20.65
C LEU A 257 20.44 -18.44 -20.99
N GLU A 258 20.52 -19.29 -19.98
CA GLU A 258 20.34 -20.74 -20.06
C GLU A 258 19.32 -21.17 -19.00
N VAL A 259 18.35 -22.01 -19.38
CA VAL A 259 17.22 -22.43 -18.53
C VAL A 259 17.04 -23.95 -18.63
N ASN A 260 16.91 -24.64 -17.50
CA ASN A 260 16.56 -26.07 -17.36
C ASN A 260 17.44 -27.02 -18.20
N ASP A 261 18.77 -26.82 -18.20
CA ASP A 261 19.76 -27.64 -18.92
C ASP A 261 19.58 -27.64 -20.46
N GLN A 262 18.93 -26.59 -21.01
CA GLN A 262 18.82 -26.36 -22.45
C GLN A 262 20.13 -25.77 -23.05
N PRO A 263 20.36 -25.86 -24.37
CA PRO A 263 21.55 -25.29 -25.01
C PRO A 263 21.68 -23.77 -24.79
N ARG A 264 22.92 -23.27 -24.63
CA ARG A 264 23.25 -21.85 -24.41
C ARG A 264 22.74 -20.95 -25.56
N TRP A 265 21.82 -20.04 -25.26
CA TRP A 265 21.37 -19.02 -26.19
C TRP A 265 22.23 -17.74 -26.07
N LYS A 266 22.89 -17.35 -27.17
CA LYS A 266 23.57 -16.05 -27.29
C LYS A 266 22.62 -15.05 -27.94
N ALA A 267 22.37 -13.91 -27.31
CA ALA A 267 21.65 -12.83 -27.97
C ALA A 267 22.57 -12.11 -28.97
N LEU A 268 22.12 -11.95 -30.22
CA LEU A 268 22.75 -11.04 -31.18
C LEU A 268 22.11 -9.63 -31.08
N PRO A 269 22.88 -8.54 -31.22
CA PRO A 269 22.37 -7.17 -31.13
C PRO A 269 21.30 -6.86 -32.20
N ARG A 270 20.34 -6.00 -31.83
CA ARG A 270 19.18 -5.59 -32.66
C ARG A 270 19.50 -5.04 -34.06
N SER A 271 20.75 -4.70 -34.36
CA SER A 271 21.18 -4.21 -35.69
C SER A 271 21.16 -5.26 -36.80
N PHE A 272 20.94 -6.55 -36.49
CA PHE A 272 20.88 -7.62 -37.49
C PHE A 272 19.47 -7.97 -38.00
N TYR A 273 18.40 -7.46 -37.36
CA TYR A 273 17.02 -7.77 -37.77
C TYR A 273 16.54 -7.00 -39.01
N SER A 274 17.27 -5.99 -39.48
CA SER A 274 16.88 -5.20 -40.64
C SER A 274 17.26 -5.81 -42.01
N ASN A 275 18.07 -6.88 -42.07
CA ASN A 275 18.57 -7.39 -43.35
C ASN A 275 18.20 -8.85 -43.70
N VAL A 276 17.42 -9.56 -42.87
CA VAL A 276 17.06 -10.96 -43.15
C VAL A 276 15.64 -11.11 -43.73
N LEU A 277 14.78 -10.08 -43.66
CA LEU A 277 13.43 -10.12 -44.23
C LEU A 277 13.34 -9.69 -45.72
N ALA A 278 14.46 -9.28 -46.34
CA ALA A 278 14.47 -8.83 -47.74
C ALA A 278 14.93 -9.91 -48.75
N SER A 279 15.43 -11.07 -48.33
CA SER A 279 16.01 -12.07 -49.25
C SER A 279 15.10 -13.27 -49.58
N GLN A 280 13.96 -13.45 -48.92
CA GLN A 280 13.10 -14.63 -49.14
C GLN A 280 11.92 -14.44 -50.12
N TYR A 281 11.84 -13.32 -50.84
CA TYR A 281 10.72 -13.03 -51.77
C TYR A 281 11.06 -13.03 -53.28
N VAL A 282 12.20 -13.61 -53.72
CA VAL A 282 12.57 -13.63 -55.16
C VAL A 282 12.68 -15.01 -55.82
N HIS A 283 12.58 -16.14 -55.09
CA HIS A 283 12.75 -17.48 -55.71
C HIS A 283 11.57 -18.46 -55.55
N ARG A 284 10.35 -18.02 -55.85
CA ARG A 284 9.23 -18.93 -56.16
C ARG A 284 8.33 -18.42 -57.28
N ARG A 285 8.88 -18.26 -58.49
CA ARG A 285 8.16 -18.42 -59.78
C ARG A 285 9.15 -18.73 -60.89
N ARG A 286 9.43 -20.02 -61.13
CA ARG A 286 9.84 -20.62 -62.41
C ARG A 286 10.15 -22.11 -62.21
N SER A 287 9.15 -22.95 -62.43
CA SER A 287 9.17 -24.23 -63.18
C SER A 287 7.76 -24.77 -63.20
#